data_AF-T0Y2L3-F1
#
_entry.id   AF-T0Y2L3-F1
#
_cell.length_a   1.000
_cell.length_b   1.000
_cell.length_c   1.000
_cell.angle_alpha   90.00
_cell.angle_beta   90.00
_cell.angle_gamma   90.00
#
_symmetry.space_group_name_H-M   'P 1'
#
loop_
_entity.id
_entity.type
_entity.pdbx_description
1 polymer ?
#
loop_
_entity_poly.entity_id
_entity_poly.type
_entity_poly.pdbx_seq_one_letter_code
_entity_poly.pdbx_strand_id
1 'polypeptide(L)'
;MVNAADIVVMNPPYVRQESIDPSRKKYYIDTYKFDKKSDIYVYFFQRALRLLNPHGIVSAITSDKWLETSYGIKLQGHLKSRLISVYGQRNRSFEADVNTVITVYSNEMQQGPVDFVYLESYGSKSVRRKISMERPGLKPGKWFYLRAP
;
A
#
# COMPACT_ATOMS: atom_id res chain seq x y z
N MET A 1 -0.85 -26.41 12.73
CA MET A 1 -0.78 -25.68 11.44
C MET A 1 -1.41 -24.31 11.66
N VAL A 2 -0.74 -23.21 11.29
CA VAL A 2 -1.40 -21.90 11.30
C VAL A 2 -2.30 -21.87 10.06
N ASN A 3 -3.61 -21.77 10.25
CA ASN A 3 -4.53 -21.60 9.14
C ASN A 3 -4.25 -20.24 8.50
N ALA A 4 -3.91 -20.25 7.21
CA ALA A 4 -3.67 -19.03 6.45
C ALA A 4 -4.99 -18.27 6.25
N ALA A 5 -4.94 -16.94 6.32
CA ALA A 5 -6.12 -16.09 6.25
C ALA A 5 -6.62 -15.90 4.80
N ASP A 6 -7.93 -15.82 4.61
CA ASP A 6 -8.53 -15.39 3.34
C ASP A 6 -8.42 -13.88 3.14
N ILE A 7 -8.57 -13.12 4.22
CA ILE A 7 -8.55 -11.65 4.18
C ILE A 7 -7.73 -11.10 5.34
N VAL A 8 -6.90 -10.09 5.05
CA VAL A 8 -6.29 -9.21 6.05
C VAL A 8 -6.84 -7.81 5.86
N VAL A 9 -7.46 -7.25 6.88
CA VAL A 9 -7.83 -5.83 6.92
C VAL A 9 -6.93 -5.15 7.95
N MET A 10 -6.24 -4.08 7.55
CA MET A 10 -5.27 -3.44 8.44
C MET A 10 -5.26 -1.92 8.36
N ASN A 11 -5.05 -1.31 9.52
CA ASN A 11 -4.66 0.08 9.70
C ASN A 11 -3.37 0.07 10.55
N PRO A 12 -2.20 -0.21 9.96
CA PRO A 12 -0.97 -0.41 10.72
C PRO A 12 -0.50 0.89 11.39
N PRO A 13 0.39 0.81 12.39
CA PRO A 13 0.95 1.99 13.04
C PRO A 13 1.64 2.95 12.06
N TYR A 14 1.51 4.25 12.30
CA TYR A 14 2.12 5.31 11.48
C TYR A 14 3.43 5.80 12.11
N VAL A 15 4.43 4.92 12.20
CA VAL A 15 5.74 5.24 12.79
C VAL A 15 6.75 5.55 11.69
N ARG A 16 7.31 6.76 11.73
CA ARG A 16 8.34 7.19 10.78
C ARG A 16 9.63 6.40 10.96
N GLN A 17 10.37 6.21 9.88
CA GLN A 17 11.61 5.41 9.87
C GLN A 17 12.65 5.84 10.93
N GLU A 18 12.69 7.11 11.30
CA GLU A 18 13.59 7.67 12.33
C GLU A 18 13.21 7.25 13.75
N SER A 19 11.94 6.94 13.97
CA SER A 19 11.39 6.57 15.29
C SER A 19 11.33 5.06 15.51
N ILE A 20 11.75 4.25 14.53
CA ILE A 20 11.82 2.81 14.68
C ILE A 20 13.10 2.46 15.42
N ASP A 21 12.98 1.71 16.53
CA ASP A 21 14.12 1.17 17.27
C ASP A 21 15.16 0.54 16.32
N PRO A 22 16.45 0.90 16.41
CA PRO A 22 17.48 0.45 15.48
C PRO A 22 17.61 -1.08 15.36
N SER A 23 17.46 -1.81 16.47
CA SER A 23 17.56 -3.27 16.47
C SER A 23 16.39 -3.91 15.74
N ARG A 24 15.16 -3.41 15.98
CA ARG A 24 13.95 -3.85 15.27
C ARG A 24 14.03 -3.49 13.79
N LYS A 25 14.52 -2.30 13.47
CA LYS A 25 14.67 -1.83 12.10
C LYS A 25 15.62 -2.71 11.30
N LYS A 26 16.75 -3.09 11.88
CA LYS A 26 17.68 -4.05 11.29
C LYS A 26 16.99 -5.39 11.01
N TYR A 27 16.27 -5.92 12.00
CA TYR A 27 15.49 -7.15 11.83
C TYR A 27 14.47 -7.04 10.67
N TYR A 28 13.73 -5.94 10.55
CA TYR A 28 12.77 -5.74 9.48
C TYR A 28 13.41 -5.65 8.09
N ILE A 29 14.53 -4.93 7.97
CA ILE A 29 15.30 -4.83 6.72
C ILE A 29 15.79 -6.22 6.31
N ASP A 30 16.38 -6.96 7.25
CA ASP A 30 16.93 -8.29 6.96
C ASP A 30 15.83 -9.29 6.60
N THR A 31 14.65 -9.17 7.22
CA THR A 31 13.51 -10.09 7.06
C THR A 31 12.68 -9.81 5.80
N TYR A 32 12.43 -8.54 5.49
CA TYR A 32 11.51 -8.12 4.43
C TYR A 32 12.20 -7.46 3.23
N LYS A 33 13.52 -7.23 3.32
CA LYS A 33 14.37 -6.72 2.24
C LYS A 33 13.94 -5.35 1.69
N PHE A 34 13.28 -4.51 2.49
CA PHE A 34 12.98 -3.11 2.13
C PHE A 34 14.15 -2.14 2.42
N ASP A 35 13.97 -0.86 2.08
CA ASP A 35 14.96 0.18 2.35
C ASP A 35 14.96 0.55 3.85
N LYS A 36 16.09 1.04 4.34
CA LYS A 36 16.26 1.68 5.65
C LYS A 36 15.47 2.98 5.80
N LYS A 37 15.05 3.61 4.70
CA LYS A 37 14.21 4.82 4.71
C LYS A 37 12.70 4.54 4.75
N SER A 38 12.27 3.27 4.82
CA SER A 38 10.85 2.90 4.85
C SER A 38 10.24 3.09 6.25
N ASP A 39 9.05 3.69 6.32
CA ASP A 39 8.26 3.74 7.56
C ASP A 39 7.74 2.36 7.93
N ILE A 40 7.30 2.18 9.18
CA ILE A 40 6.96 0.87 9.72
C ILE A 40 5.89 0.13 8.90
N TYR A 41 4.90 0.85 8.34
CA TYR A 41 3.78 0.25 7.62
C TYR A 41 4.22 -0.51 6.36
N VAL A 42 5.34 -0.14 5.75
CA VAL A 42 5.88 -0.81 4.55
C VAL A 42 6.20 -2.28 4.84
N TYR A 43 6.67 -2.59 6.05
CA TYR A 43 6.95 -3.97 6.46
C TYR A 43 5.66 -4.79 6.65
N PHE A 44 4.56 -4.15 7.04
CA PHE A 44 3.26 -4.80 7.18
C PHE A 44 2.71 -5.27 5.84
N PHE A 45 3.00 -4.59 4.72
CA PHE A 45 2.59 -5.05 3.40
C PHE A 45 3.12 -6.45 3.08
N GLN A 46 4.42 -6.67 3.32
CA GLN A 46 5.03 -7.99 3.08
C GLN A 46 4.63 -9.00 4.15
N ARG A 47 4.44 -8.58 5.40
CA ARG A 47 3.95 -9.47 6.46
C ARG A 47 2.55 -9.99 6.14
N ALA A 48 1.65 -9.13 5.67
CA ALA A 48 0.29 -9.52 5.31
C ALA A 48 0.26 -10.59 4.23
N LEU A 49 1.08 -10.46 3.16
CA LEU A 49 1.21 -11.51 2.13
C LEU A 49 1.64 -12.87 2.70
N ARG A 50 2.50 -12.90 3.72
CA ARG A 50 2.94 -14.15 4.38
C ARG A 50 1.87 -14.78 5.28
N LEU A 51 0.84 -14.02 5.66
CA LEU A 51 -0.28 -14.49 6.48
C LEU A 51 -1.45 -15.02 5.64
N LEU A 52 -1.54 -14.57 4.38
CA LEU A 52 -2.60 -14.95 3.47
C LEU A 52 -2.41 -16.35 2.90
N ASN A 53 -3.53 -17.00 2.58
CA ASN A 53 -3.53 -18.14 1.66
C ASN A 53 -3.21 -17.67 0.22
N PRO A 54 -3.01 -18.57 -0.76
CA PRO A 54 -2.62 -18.20 -2.13
C PRO A 54 -3.58 -17.24 -2.85
N HIS A 55 -4.88 -17.28 -2.53
CA HIS A 55 -5.92 -16.46 -3.16
C HIS A 55 -6.38 -15.31 -2.26
N GLY A 56 -5.73 -15.13 -1.11
CA GLY A 56 -6.15 -14.17 -0.11
C GLY A 56 -5.90 -12.72 -0.52
N ILE A 57 -6.64 -11.81 0.10
CA ILE A 57 -6.64 -10.38 -0.22
C ILE A 57 -6.30 -9.54 1.02
N VAL A 58 -5.58 -8.45 0.82
CA VAL A 58 -5.33 -7.42 1.83
C VAL A 58 -6.09 -6.15 1.46
N SER A 59 -6.73 -5.53 2.46
CA SER A 59 -7.18 -4.14 2.41
C SER A 59 -6.44 -3.34 3.48
N ALA A 60 -5.61 -2.39 3.05
CA ALA A 60 -4.71 -1.65 3.91
C ALA A 60 -4.99 -0.15 3.89
N ILE A 61 -5.35 0.42 5.04
CA ILE A 61 -5.43 1.87 5.25
C ILE A 61 -4.05 2.34 5.66
N THR A 62 -3.32 3.01 4.77
CA THR A 62 -1.95 3.51 5.03
C THR A 62 -1.73 4.88 4.44
N SER A 63 -0.59 5.52 4.77
CA SER A 63 -0.20 6.78 4.13
C SER A 63 -0.07 6.62 2.61
N ASP A 64 -0.43 7.65 1.85
CA ASP A 64 -0.25 7.70 0.39
C ASP A 64 1.19 7.91 -0.07
N LYS A 65 2.13 8.16 0.87
CA LYS A 65 3.56 8.39 0.59
C LYS A 65 4.22 7.26 -0.18
N TRP A 66 3.73 6.02 -0.08
CA TRP A 66 4.28 4.92 -0.87
C TRP A 66 4.05 5.07 -2.38
N LEU A 67 3.18 5.98 -2.83
CA LEU A 67 3.01 6.34 -4.24
C LEU A 67 4.11 7.30 -4.73
N GLU A 68 4.93 7.87 -3.83
CA GLU A 68 5.97 8.84 -4.18
C GLU A 68 7.20 8.22 -4.84
N THR A 69 7.90 9.05 -5.62
CA THR A 69 9.00 8.71 -6.52
C THR A 69 10.21 8.12 -5.83
N SER A 70 10.61 8.63 -4.66
CA SER A 70 11.87 8.25 -3.98
C SER A 70 11.63 7.28 -2.83
N TYR A 71 10.54 7.48 -2.08
CA TYR A 71 10.17 6.64 -0.93
C TYR A 71 9.58 5.29 -1.36
N GLY A 72 8.77 5.29 -2.42
CA GLY A 72 7.87 4.18 -2.75
C GLY A 72 8.40 3.11 -3.68
N ILE A 73 9.48 3.36 -4.44
CA ILE A 73 9.89 2.53 -5.60
C ILE A 73 9.91 1.03 -5.28
N LYS A 74 10.51 0.67 -4.14
CA LYS A 74 10.72 -0.72 -3.77
C LYS A 74 9.40 -1.42 -3.40
N LEU A 75 8.49 -0.70 -2.74
CA LEU A 75 7.15 -1.19 -2.42
C LEU A 75 6.27 -1.25 -3.68
N GLN A 76 6.32 -0.23 -4.53
CA GLN A 76 5.62 -0.22 -5.82
C GLN A 76 6.06 -1.41 -6.70
N GLY A 77 7.35 -1.71 -6.75
CA GLY A 77 7.89 -2.87 -7.46
C GLY A 77 7.34 -4.20 -6.92
N HIS A 78 7.27 -4.35 -5.59
CA HIS A 78 6.70 -5.55 -4.96
C HIS A 78 5.20 -5.69 -5.20
N LEU A 79 4.46 -4.58 -5.18
CA LEU A 79 3.00 -4.61 -5.31
C LEU A 79 2.52 -4.65 -6.76
N LYS A 80 3.31 -4.21 -7.73
CA LYS A 80 2.87 -4.05 -9.13
C LYS A 80 2.13 -5.27 -9.71
N SER A 81 2.61 -6.49 -9.46
CA SER A 81 1.97 -7.72 -9.98
C SER A 81 0.78 -8.19 -9.15
N ARG A 82 0.56 -7.63 -7.97
CA ARG A 82 -0.40 -8.09 -6.95
C ARG A 82 -1.51 -7.09 -6.65
N LEU A 83 -1.27 -5.83 -7.00
CA LEU A 83 -2.13 -4.70 -6.73
C LEU A 83 -3.42 -4.83 -7.53
N ILE A 84 -4.55 -4.64 -6.86
CA ILE A 84 -5.89 -4.68 -7.45
C ILE A 84 -6.35 -3.24 -7.66
N SER A 85 -6.35 -2.46 -6.58
CA SER A 85 -6.81 -1.07 -6.62
C SER A 85 -6.25 -0.23 -5.48
N VAL A 86 -6.29 1.08 -5.67
CA VAL A 86 -5.96 2.09 -4.67
C VAL A 86 -7.10 3.10 -4.62
N TYR A 87 -7.64 3.33 -3.43
CA TYR A 87 -8.69 4.32 -3.20
C TYR A 87 -8.12 5.46 -2.34
N GLY A 88 -8.29 6.69 -2.81
CA GLY A 88 -8.02 7.91 -2.06
C GLY A 88 -9.29 8.73 -1.89
N GLN A 89 -9.24 9.75 -1.05
CA GLN A 89 -10.33 10.72 -0.87
C GLN A 89 -9.80 12.14 -0.71
N ARG A 90 -10.68 13.14 -0.88
CA ARG A 90 -10.32 14.56 -0.78
C ARG A 90 -9.89 14.98 0.63
N ASN A 91 -10.61 14.48 1.64
CA ASN A 91 -10.41 14.92 3.01
C ASN A 91 -9.39 14.03 3.73
N ARG A 92 -8.67 14.62 4.69
CA ARG A 92 -7.85 13.81 5.60
C ARG A 92 -8.76 12.92 6.44
N SER A 93 -8.36 11.66 6.58
CA SER A 93 -9.11 10.66 7.36
C SER A 93 -8.82 10.74 8.86
N PHE A 94 -7.64 11.25 9.22
CA PHE A 94 -7.16 11.34 10.59
C PHE A 94 -6.58 12.74 10.83
N GLU A 95 -6.44 13.14 12.09
CA GLU A 95 -5.81 14.41 12.49
C GLU A 95 -4.29 14.45 12.20
N ALA A 96 -3.68 13.29 11.98
CA ALA A 96 -2.28 13.18 11.61
C ALA A 96 -1.99 13.89 10.27
N ASP A 97 -0.80 14.48 10.14
CA ASP A 97 -0.37 15.21 8.93
C ASP A 97 0.06 14.27 7.78
N VAL A 98 -0.78 13.28 7.48
CA VAL A 98 -0.60 12.33 6.38
C VAL A 98 -1.92 12.06 5.68
N ASN A 99 -1.91 12.15 4.35
CA ASN A 99 -3.00 11.65 3.55
C ASN A 99 -2.96 10.12 3.56
N THR A 100 -4.14 9.50 3.58
CA THR A 100 -4.27 8.04 3.60
C THR A 100 -4.97 7.53 2.37
N VAL A 101 -4.56 6.35 1.90
CA VAL A 101 -5.21 5.57 0.86
C VAL A 101 -5.60 4.20 1.39
N ILE A 102 -6.64 3.62 0.82
CA ILE A 102 -6.96 2.20 0.95
C ILE A 102 -6.30 1.47 -0.22
N THR A 103 -5.33 0.62 0.09
CA THR A 103 -4.61 -0.19 -0.91
C THR A 103 -5.13 -1.61 -0.86
N VAL A 104 -5.66 -2.11 -1.98
CA VAL A 104 -6.16 -3.48 -2.12
C VAL A 104 -5.23 -4.28 -3.00
N TYR A 105 -4.73 -5.40 -2.50
CA TYR A 105 -3.78 -6.27 -3.20
C TYR A 105 -3.92 -7.71 -2.72
N SER A 106 -3.42 -8.66 -3.50
CA SER A 106 -3.61 -10.09 -3.24
C SER A 106 -2.30 -10.87 -3.16
N ASN A 107 -2.38 -12.09 -2.65
CA ASN A 107 -1.26 -13.03 -2.69
C ASN A 107 -1.14 -13.76 -4.05
N GLU A 108 -2.16 -13.66 -4.90
CA GLU A 108 -2.11 -14.10 -6.28
C GLU A 108 -1.56 -12.98 -7.18
N MET A 109 -0.96 -13.33 -8.32
CA MET A 109 -0.64 -12.33 -9.34
C MET A 109 -1.88 -11.98 -10.13
N GLN A 110 -2.12 -10.69 -10.30
CA GLN A 110 -3.31 -10.17 -10.94
C GLN A 110 -3.08 -9.96 -12.44
N GLN A 111 -4.14 -10.20 -13.22
CA GLN A 111 -4.21 -9.87 -14.64
C GLN A 111 -4.99 -8.56 -14.83
N GLY A 112 -4.84 -7.90 -15.98
CA GLY A 112 -5.57 -6.67 -16.30
C GLY A 112 -5.08 -5.41 -15.54
N PRO A 113 -5.81 -4.29 -15.67
CA PRO A 113 -5.39 -3.01 -15.15
C PRO A 113 -5.48 -2.92 -13.62
N VAL A 114 -4.81 -1.90 -13.08
CA VAL A 114 -4.98 -1.45 -11.69
C VAL A 114 -5.82 -0.18 -11.68
N ASP A 115 -6.83 -0.15 -10.82
CA ASP A 115 -7.68 1.01 -10.64
C ASP A 115 -7.16 1.94 -9.53
N PHE A 116 -6.97 3.21 -9.87
CA PHE A 116 -6.71 4.29 -8.94
C PHE A 116 -7.95 5.18 -8.88
N VAL A 117 -8.66 5.14 -7.76
CA VAL A 117 -9.97 5.78 -7.59
C VAL A 117 -9.87 6.86 -6.53
N TYR A 118 -10.24 8.08 -6.89
CA TYR A 118 -10.30 9.21 -6.00
C TYR A 118 -11.76 9.58 -5.75
N LEU A 119 -12.17 9.50 -4.49
CA LEU A 119 -13.54 9.72 -4.03
C LEU A 119 -13.71 11.14 -3.47
N GLU A 120 -14.95 11.64 -3.43
CA GLU A 120 -15.26 12.85 -2.65
C GLU A 120 -14.97 12.63 -1.16
N SER A 121 -15.43 11.49 -0.64
CA SER A 121 -15.09 10.96 0.68
C SER A 121 -15.28 9.44 0.66
N TYR A 122 -14.64 8.71 1.58
CA TYR A 122 -14.80 7.26 1.69
C TYR A 122 -16.24 6.82 2.00
N GLY A 123 -17.04 7.70 2.61
CA GLY A 123 -18.46 7.46 2.86
C GLY A 123 -19.39 7.87 1.71
N SER A 124 -18.86 8.50 0.65
CA SER A 124 -19.64 8.98 -0.49
C SER A 124 -19.64 7.95 -1.64
N LYS A 125 -20.73 7.93 -2.41
CA LYS A 125 -20.80 7.18 -3.68
C LYS A 125 -20.18 7.96 -4.86
N SER A 126 -19.80 9.21 -4.66
CA SER A 126 -19.28 10.08 -5.71
C SER A 126 -17.79 9.85 -5.98
N VAL A 127 -17.49 9.43 -7.21
CA VAL A 127 -16.11 9.29 -7.73
C VAL A 127 -15.70 10.61 -8.39
N ARG A 128 -14.66 11.25 -7.87
CA ARG A 128 -14.07 12.47 -8.47
C ARG A 128 -13.22 12.15 -9.69
N ARG A 129 -12.45 11.08 -9.60
CA ARG A 129 -11.53 10.64 -10.66
C ARG A 129 -11.32 9.14 -10.57
N LYS A 130 -11.30 8.47 -11.71
CA LYS A 130 -10.84 7.09 -11.84
C LYS A 130 -9.79 7.03 -12.94
N ILE A 131 -8.68 6.35 -12.66
CA ILE A 131 -7.65 6.04 -13.64
C ILE A 131 -7.46 4.53 -13.61
N SER A 132 -7.64 3.88 -14.75
CA SER A 132 -7.29 2.47 -14.92
C SER A 132 -5.98 2.41 -15.69
N MET A 133 -4.96 1.76 -15.12
CA MET A 133 -3.64 1.63 -15.74
C MET A 133 -3.28 0.18 -15.97
N GLU A 134 -2.93 -0.14 -17.22
CA GLU A 134 -2.36 -1.44 -17.55
C GLU A 134 -1.03 -1.66 -16.83
N ARG A 135 -0.84 -2.87 -16.30
CA ARG A 135 0.35 -3.21 -15.50
C ARG A 135 1.68 -2.94 -16.23
N PRO A 136 1.85 -3.22 -17.53
CA PRO A 136 3.07 -2.84 -18.24
C PRO A 136 3.37 -1.33 -18.19
N GLY A 137 2.33 -0.49 -18.19
CA GLY A 137 2.43 0.96 -18.08
C GLY A 137 2.77 1.48 -16.67
N LEU A 138 2.51 0.69 -15.63
CA LEU A 138 2.87 1.04 -14.25
C LEU A 138 4.38 0.91 -14.04
N LYS A 139 5.09 2.04 -14.11
CA LYS A 139 6.54 2.13 -13.85
C LYS A 139 6.79 2.55 -12.40
N PRO A 140 7.36 1.68 -11.54
CA PRO A 140 7.75 2.08 -10.19
C PRO A 140 8.61 3.34 -10.18
N GLY A 141 8.43 4.17 -9.17
CA GLY A 141 8.97 5.53 -9.09
C GLY A 141 8.20 6.56 -9.89
N LYS A 142 7.14 6.19 -10.62
CA LYS A 142 6.33 7.17 -11.37
C LYS A 142 4.88 7.23 -10.90
N TRP A 143 4.53 6.70 -9.73
CA TRP A 143 3.11 6.61 -9.35
C TRP A 143 2.57 7.86 -8.65
N PHE A 144 3.40 8.90 -8.47
CA PHE A 144 3.03 10.12 -7.75
C PHE A 144 1.85 10.86 -8.40
N TYR A 145 1.69 10.81 -9.72
CA TYR A 145 0.56 11.43 -10.43
C TYR A 145 -0.76 10.67 -10.26
N LEU A 146 -0.72 9.47 -9.68
CA LEU A 146 -1.87 8.64 -9.35
C LEU A 146 -2.40 8.91 -7.94
N ARG A 147 -1.71 9.78 -7.18
CA ARG A 147 -2.24 10.28 -5.92
C ARG A 147 -3.52 11.08 -6.15
N ALA A 148 -4.37 11.01 -5.14
CA ALA A 148 -5.33 12.06 -4.86
C ALA A 148 -4.65 13.44 -4.95
N PRO A 149 -5.15 14.37 -5.78
CA PRO A 149 -4.71 15.77 -5.74
C PRO A 149 -5.03 16.41 -4.39
#